data_AF-A0A3L4JVG8-F1
#
_entry.id   AF-A0A3L4JVG8-F1
#
_cell.length_a   1.000
_cell.length_b   1.000
_cell.length_c   1.000
_cell.angle_alpha   90.00
_cell.angle_beta   90.00
_cell.angle_gamma   90.00
#
_symmetry.space_group_name_H-M   'P 1'
#
loop_
_entity.id
_entity.type
_entity.pdbx_description
1 polymer ?
#
loop_
_entity_poly.entity_id
_entity_poly.type
_entity_poly.pdbx_seq_one_letter_code
_entity_poly.pdbx_strand_id
1 'polypeptide(L)'
;MFLSEYSGKVIPTGEFKTDDFLISLKDAFKQHWRHGHHPDLGKDTLFERPDEVLGFHLRKVHVNIGEYASYSYSCTEQCWDEWSYGLIDEQGNYRPKPTSNAYLIYAVNEIRDAALLAYWDPPAHTKANAKVWMDSVLNFTKLFHERTNTAPLSRNVYPWDYSYKSKKPA
;
A
#
# COMPACT_ATOMS: atom_id res chain seq x y z
N MET A 1 14.22 -16.58 7.25
CA MET A 1 13.55 -15.25 7.30
C MET A 1 13.65 -14.64 5.91
N PHE A 2 12.54 -14.61 5.16
CA PHE A 2 12.46 -13.87 3.90
C PHE A 2 12.31 -12.40 4.26
N LEU A 3 13.43 -11.68 4.31
CA LEU A 3 13.44 -10.25 4.57
C LEU A 3 13.75 -9.55 3.26
N SER A 4 12.72 -8.90 2.73
CA SER A 4 12.93 -7.77 1.84
C SER A 4 13.33 -6.59 2.74
N GLU A 5 14.37 -5.84 2.39
CA GLU A 5 14.74 -4.62 3.11
C GLU A 5 14.91 -3.48 2.12
N TYR A 6 14.13 -2.40 2.29
CA TYR A 6 14.16 -1.22 1.44
C TYR A 6 14.53 0.04 2.22
N SER A 7 15.41 0.85 1.66
CA SER A 7 15.85 2.12 2.26
C SER A 7 15.21 3.37 1.64
N GLY A 8 14.32 3.20 0.65
CA GLY A 8 13.59 4.29 0.02
C GLY A 8 12.72 5.08 1.00
N LYS A 9 12.55 6.36 0.74
CA LYS A 9 11.81 7.28 1.61
C LYS A 9 10.31 7.02 1.49
N VAL A 10 9.60 7.20 2.59
CA VAL A 10 8.14 7.32 2.61
C VAL A 10 7.79 8.79 2.74
N ILE A 11 7.19 9.36 1.69
CA ILE A 11 6.85 10.78 1.57
C ILE A 11 5.33 10.94 1.71
N PRO A 12 4.83 11.33 2.90
CA PRO A 12 3.40 11.55 3.11
C PRO A 12 2.91 12.87 2.51
N THR A 13 1.68 12.88 1.99
CA THR A 13 0.89 14.10 1.79
C THR A 13 0.53 14.75 3.14
N GLY A 14 -0.02 15.98 3.10
CA GLY A 14 -0.24 16.81 4.28
C GLY A 14 -1.09 16.15 5.37
N GLU A 15 -2.10 15.38 4.99
CA GLU A 15 -3.09 14.77 5.90
C GLU A 15 -2.44 13.76 6.87
N PHE A 16 -1.43 13.02 6.42
CA PHE A 16 -0.69 12.02 7.22
C PHE A 16 0.27 12.62 8.27
N LYS A 17 0.22 13.95 8.46
CA LYS A 17 1.03 14.68 9.45
C LYS A 17 0.21 15.23 10.61
N THR A 18 -1.11 15.27 10.51
CA THR A 18 -1.96 15.97 11.48
C THR A 18 -3.02 15.08 12.11
N ASP A 19 -3.48 14.04 11.42
CA ASP A 19 -4.47 13.11 11.93
C ASP A 19 -3.80 11.88 12.58
N ASP A 20 -4.19 11.56 13.82
CA ASP A 20 -3.54 10.49 14.62
C ASP A 20 -3.67 9.11 13.98
N PHE A 21 -4.82 8.82 13.38
CA PHE A 21 -5.05 7.56 12.67
C PHE A 21 -4.22 7.50 11.38
N LEU A 22 -4.15 8.58 10.61
CA LEU A 22 -3.30 8.61 9.42
C LEU A 22 -1.81 8.56 9.78
N ILE A 23 -1.41 9.14 10.92
CA ILE A 23 -0.04 9.02 11.43
C ILE A 23 0.29 7.56 11.75
N SER A 24 -0.57 6.84 12.46
CA SER A 24 -0.36 5.42 12.77
C SER A 24 -0.32 4.57 11.50
N LEU A 25 -1.22 4.83 10.55
CA LEU A 25 -1.27 4.14 9.27
C LEU A 25 -0.02 4.39 8.41
N LYS A 26 0.52 5.61 8.42
CA LYS A 26 1.81 5.93 7.78
C LYS A 26 2.95 5.14 8.42
N ASP A 27 2.98 5.00 9.73
CA ASP A 27 4.05 4.28 10.42
C ASP A 27 3.94 2.76 10.21
N ALA A 28 2.73 2.22 10.21
CA ALA A 28 2.42 0.86 9.74
C ALA A 28 2.90 0.65 8.30
N PHE A 29 2.62 1.61 7.41
CA PHE A 29 3.08 1.55 6.03
C PHE A 29 4.59 1.63 5.91
N LYS A 30 5.33 2.35 6.75
CA LYS A 30 6.80 2.31 6.72
C LYS A 30 7.34 0.93 7.07
N GLN A 31 6.73 0.25 8.04
CA GLN A 31 7.13 -1.12 8.40
C GLN A 31 6.82 -2.08 7.26
N HIS A 32 5.62 -1.98 6.68
CA HIS A 32 5.28 -2.70 5.47
C HIS A 32 6.29 -2.37 4.36
N TRP A 33 6.55 -1.08 4.06
CA TRP A 33 7.53 -0.54 3.08
C TRP A 33 8.90 -1.15 3.20
N ARG A 34 9.33 -1.40 4.44
CA ARG A 34 10.64 -1.98 4.69
C ARG A 34 10.64 -3.49 4.59
N HIS A 35 9.61 -4.17 5.09
CA HIS A 35 9.68 -5.60 5.40
C HIS A 35 8.70 -6.49 4.60
N GLY A 36 7.81 -5.89 3.81
CA GLY A 36 6.83 -6.58 2.98
C GLY A 36 5.56 -7.03 3.71
N HIS A 37 5.44 -6.80 5.02
CA HIS A 37 4.30 -7.24 5.82
C HIS A 37 4.01 -6.30 7.00
N HIS A 38 2.73 -6.12 7.30
CA HIS A 38 2.22 -5.50 8.52
C HIS A 38 0.82 -6.06 8.82
N PRO A 39 0.45 -6.30 10.09
CA PRO A 39 -0.87 -6.85 10.45
C PRO A 39 -2.03 -5.97 9.96
N ASP A 40 -1.86 -4.64 9.98
CA ASP A 40 -2.90 -3.70 9.55
C ASP A 40 -3.00 -3.51 8.04
N LEU A 41 -2.10 -4.12 7.25
CA LEU A 41 -1.99 -3.93 5.81
C LEU A 41 -2.09 -5.26 5.09
N GLY A 42 -3.20 -5.44 4.37
CA GLY A 42 -3.55 -6.68 3.70
C GLY A 42 -3.04 -6.73 2.27
N LYS A 43 -3.95 -7.06 1.35
CA LYS A 43 -3.64 -7.22 -0.06
C LYS A 43 -3.15 -5.90 -0.67
N ASP A 44 -2.06 -5.96 -1.42
CA ASP A 44 -1.53 -4.88 -2.24
C ASP A 44 -1.89 -5.13 -3.70
N THR A 45 -2.46 -4.13 -4.37
CA THR A 45 -2.84 -4.22 -5.78
C THR A 45 -2.61 -2.91 -6.52
N LEU A 46 -2.43 -3.02 -7.83
CA LEU A 46 -2.48 -1.86 -8.71
C LEU A 46 -3.92 -1.39 -8.89
N PHE A 47 -4.10 -0.09 -9.07
CA PHE A 47 -5.29 0.42 -9.71
C PHE A 47 -5.27 0.03 -11.20
N GLU A 48 -6.44 -0.35 -11.70
CA GLU A 48 -6.63 -0.67 -13.12
C GLU A 48 -7.46 0.39 -13.85
N ARG A 49 -8.01 1.34 -13.10
CA ARG A 49 -8.84 2.42 -13.63
C ARG A 49 -8.78 3.68 -12.75
N PRO A 50 -9.00 4.87 -13.32
CA PRO A 50 -9.12 5.13 -14.77
C PRO A 50 -7.76 4.99 -15.47
N ASP A 51 -7.72 4.94 -16.81
CA ASP A 51 -6.53 4.57 -17.60
C ASP A 51 -5.26 5.37 -17.24
N GLU A 52 -5.43 6.63 -16.81
CA GLU A 52 -4.32 7.50 -16.38
C GLU A 52 -3.51 6.93 -15.22
N VAL A 53 -4.12 6.10 -14.35
CA VAL A 53 -3.43 5.46 -13.22
C VAL A 53 -2.44 4.40 -13.68
N LEU A 54 -2.64 3.86 -14.89
CA LEU A 54 -1.78 2.82 -15.45
C LEU A 54 -0.40 3.37 -15.75
N GLY A 55 -0.30 4.63 -16.21
CA GLY A 55 0.98 5.28 -16.48
C GLY A 55 1.85 5.51 -15.25
N PHE A 56 1.23 5.65 -14.08
CA PHE A 56 1.92 5.82 -12.79
C PHE A 56 2.03 4.54 -11.97
N HIS A 57 1.43 3.45 -12.45
CA HIS A 57 1.31 2.18 -11.71
C HIS A 57 0.84 2.40 -10.28
N LEU A 58 -0.21 3.22 -10.12
CA LEU A 58 -0.74 3.61 -8.82
C LEU A 58 -1.18 2.37 -8.04
N ARG A 59 -0.91 2.36 -6.73
CA ARG A 59 -1.17 1.20 -5.87
C ARG A 59 -2.14 1.53 -4.74
N LYS A 60 -2.80 0.49 -4.27
CA LYS A 60 -3.58 0.48 -3.04
C LYS A 60 -3.21 -0.73 -2.22
N VAL A 61 -3.18 -0.53 -0.91
CA VAL A 61 -3.16 -1.62 0.06
C VAL A 61 -4.44 -1.57 0.88
N HIS A 62 -5.04 -2.72 1.13
CA HIS A 62 -6.21 -2.85 1.99
C HIS A 62 -5.82 -2.60 3.45
N VAL A 63 -6.62 -1.82 4.18
CA VAL A 63 -6.34 -1.44 5.56
C VAL A 63 -7.26 -2.19 6.52
N ASN A 64 -6.72 -2.74 7.60
CA ASN A 64 -7.55 -3.29 8.67
C ASN A 64 -8.14 -2.13 9.48
N ILE A 65 -9.46 -2.04 9.49
CA ILE A 65 -10.20 -1.01 10.22
C ILE A 65 -11.21 -1.61 11.21
N GLY A 66 -11.15 -2.93 11.44
CA GLY A 66 -12.13 -3.64 12.28
C GLY A 66 -13.51 -3.83 11.65
N GLU A 67 -13.67 -3.50 10.36
CA GLU A 67 -14.90 -3.72 9.61
C GLU A 67 -14.74 -4.90 8.63
N TYR A 68 -15.47 -5.97 8.88
CA TYR A 68 -15.34 -7.24 8.17
C TYR A 68 -16.62 -7.61 7.41
N ALA A 69 -16.47 -8.45 6.39
CA ALA A 69 -17.57 -8.97 5.60
C ALA A 69 -17.45 -10.49 5.42
N SER A 70 -18.54 -11.15 5.00
CA SER A 70 -18.63 -12.62 4.92
C SER A 70 -18.81 -13.18 3.50
N TYR A 71 -18.75 -12.33 2.46
CA TYR A 71 -18.93 -12.78 1.07
C TYR A 71 -17.71 -13.52 0.50
N SER A 72 -16.55 -13.44 1.15
CA SER A 72 -15.33 -14.18 0.80
C SER A 72 -14.43 -14.36 2.02
N TYR A 73 -13.59 -15.41 2.04
CA TYR A 73 -12.66 -15.61 3.16
C TYR A 73 -11.75 -14.39 3.39
N SER A 74 -11.23 -13.76 2.33
CA SER A 74 -10.27 -12.66 2.48
C SER A 74 -10.84 -11.42 3.17
N CYS A 75 -12.17 -11.27 3.26
CA CYS A 75 -12.78 -10.13 3.96
C CYS A 75 -13.25 -10.43 5.38
N THR A 76 -13.01 -11.64 5.89
CA THR A 76 -13.42 -12.03 7.25
C THR A 76 -12.42 -11.55 8.31
N GLU A 77 -12.91 -11.43 9.54
CA GLU A 77 -12.07 -11.22 10.73
C GLU A 77 -11.01 -12.33 10.85
N GLN A 78 -11.40 -13.59 10.63
CA GLN A 78 -10.48 -14.73 10.71
C GLN A 78 -9.28 -14.58 9.75
N CYS A 79 -9.50 -14.13 8.52
CA CYS A 79 -8.40 -13.93 7.59
C CYS A 79 -7.44 -12.82 8.04
N TRP A 80 -7.96 -11.75 8.68
CA TRP A 80 -7.14 -10.69 9.25
C TRP A 80 -6.39 -11.15 10.51
N ASP A 81 -7.04 -11.94 11.36
CA ASP A 81 -6.42 -12.52 12.56
C ASP A 81 -5.27 -13.46 12.17
N GLU A 82 -5.51 -14.39 11.25
CA GLU A 82 -4.46 -15.28 10.75
C GLU A 82 -3.30 -14.50 10.09
N TRP A 83 -3.62 -13.47 9.33
CA TRP A 83 -2.63 -12.59 8.70
C TRP A 83 -1.74 -11.89 9.74
N SER A 84 -2.29 -11.53 10.90
CA SER A 84 -1.55 -10.81 11.95
C SER A 84 -0.34 -11.57 12.49
N TYR A 85 -0.35 -12.91 12.38
CA TYR A 85 0.75 -13.77 12.79
C TYR A 85 1.92 -13.80 11.79
N GLY A 86 1.78 -13.19 10.62
CA GLY A 86 2.82 -13.09 9.61
C GLY A 86 2.43 -13.67 8.24
N LEU A 87 3.35 -13.55 7.29
CA LEU A 87 3.12 -13.94 5.88
C LEU A 87 3.00 -15.44 5.64
N ILE A 88 3.66 -16.24 6.47
CA ILE A 88 3.83 -17.68 6.27
C ILE A 88 3.32 -18.38 7.53
N ASP A 89 2.54 -19.44 7.35
CA ASP A 89 2.06 -20.27 8.44
C ASP A 89 3.14 -21.23 8.98
N GLU A 90 2.80 -21.97 10.04
CA GLU A 90 3.71 -22.92 10.67
C GLU A 90 4.10 -24.09 9.73
N GLN A 91 3.30 -24.33 8.69
CA GLN A 91 3.50 -25.37 7.69
C GLN A 91 4.32 -24.87 6.48
N GLY A 92 4.71 -23.60 6.46
CA GLY A 92 5.49 -23.00 5.38
C GLY A 92 4.67 -22.48 4.20
N ASN A 93 3.33 -22.44 4.30
CA ASN A 93 2.47 -21.90 3.25
C ASN A 93 2.26 -20.41 3.41
N TYR A 94 2.11 -19.70 2.29
CA TYR A 94 1.73 -18.29 2.32
C TYR A 94 0.28 -18.14 2.78
N ARG A 95 0.06 -17.28 3.78
CA ARG A 95 -1.28 -16.96 4.25
C ARG A 95 -2.07 -16.19 3.19
N PRO A 96 -3.40 -16.39 3.10
CA PRO A 96 -4.26 -15.54 2.29
C PRO A 96 -4.12 -14.07 2.68
N LYS A 97 -4.01 -13.18 1.68
CA LYS A 97 -3.92 -11.75 1.92
C LYS A 97 -5.31 -11.18 2.17
N PRO A 98 -5.59 -10.58 3.33
CA PRO A 98 -6.92 -10.08 3.63
C PRO A 98 -7.25 -8.82 2.83
N THR A 99 -8.53 -8.53 2.69
CA THR A 99 -9.11 -7.45 1.89
C THR A 99 -10.20 -6.76 2.68
N SER A 100 -10.19 -5.43 2.71
CA SER A 100 -11.25 -4.57 3.27
C SER A 100 -11.81 -3.60 2.23
N ASN A 101 -12.86 -2.85 2.56
CA ASN A 101 -13.32 -1.74 1.73
C ASN A 101 -12.67 -0.41 2.12
N ALA A 102 -11.44 -0.45 2.67
CA ALA A 102 -10.65 0.71 3.05
C ALA A 102 -9.27 0.64 2.39
N TYR A 103 -8.81 1.72 1.76
CA TYR A 103 -7.57 1.76 0.98
C TYR A 103 -6.60 2.80 1.50
N LEU A 104 -5.34 2.40 1.67
CA LEU A 104 -4.21 3.32 1.67
C LEU A 104 -3.62 3.35 0.26
N ILE A 105 -3.53 4.53 -0.32
CA ILE A 105 -3.18 4.74 -1.72
C ILE A 105 -1.79 5.36 -1.82
N TYR A 106 -0.96 4.81 -2.68
CA TYR A 106 0.42 5.22 -2.79
C TYR A 106 0.98 5.04 -4.20
N ALA A 107 2.04 5.78 -4.51
CA ALA A 107 2.82 5.65 -5.73
C ALA A 107 4.28 5.36 -5.39
N VAL A 108 4.99 4.70 -6.30
CA VAL A 108 6.40 4.33 -6.13
C VAL A 108 7.18 4.79 -7.35
N ASN A 109 8.32 5.42 -7.14
CA ASN A 109 9.22 5.78 -8.23
C ASN A 109 10.31 4.72 -8.47
N GLU A 110 11.08 4.88 -9.53
CA GLU A 110 12.13 3.94 -9.94
C GLU A 110 13.28 3.79 -8.92
N ILE A 111 13.48 4.79 -8.06
CA ILE A 111 14.44 4.72 -6.94
C ILE A 111 13.81 4.17 -5.65
N ARG A 112 12.56 3.69 -5.74
CA ARG A 112 11.78 3.07 -4.65
C ARG A 112 11.48 4.00 -3.47
N ASP A 113 11.42 5.31 -3.69
CA ASP A 113 10.68 6.18 -2.78
C ASP A 113 9.18 5.93 -2.98
N ALA A 114 8.43 5.89 -1.88
CA ALA A 114 6.99 5.74 -1.88
C ALA A 114 6.32 7.04 -1.42
N ALA A 115 5.36 7.53 -2.19
CA ALA A 115 4.49 8.63 -1.78
C ALA A 115 3.17 8.08 -1.23
N LEU A 116 2.83 8.40 0.02
CA LEU A 116 1.49 8.14 0.57
C LEU A 116 0.58 9.28 0.16
N LEU A 117 -0.44 8.97 -0.64
CA LEU A 117 -1.22 9.96 -1.38
C LEU A 117 -2.55 10.26 -0.67
N ALA A 118 -3.29 9.20 -0.32
CA ALA A 118 -4.61 9.31 0.28
C ALA A 118 -4.96 8.06 1.09
N TYR A 119 -5.87 8.23 2.04
CA TYR A 119 -6.60 7.13 2.67
C TYR A 119 -8.09 7.28 2.36
N TRP A 120 -8.72 6.18 1.96
CA TRP A 120 -10.16 6.11 1.76
C TRP A 120 -10.77 5.10 2.73
N ASP A 121 -11.62 5.60 3.60
CA ASP A 121 -12.59 4.84 4.37
C ASP A 121 -13.63 4.14 3.47
N PRO A 122 -14.36 3.16 4.00
CA PRO A 122 -15.46 2.53 3.29
C PRO A 122 -16.54 3.52 2.83
N PRO A 123 -17.09 3.38 1.61
CA PRO A 123 -16.75 2.38 0.60
C PRO A 123 -15.66 2.86 -0.38
N ALA A 124 -14.39 2.50 -0.14
CA ALA A 124 -13.26 2.88 -0.99
C ALA A 124 -13.40 2.39 -2.44
N HIS A 125 -14.05 1.23 -2.66
CA HIS A 125 -14.39 0.75 -4.01
C HIS A 125 -15.27 1.74 -4.79
N THR A 126 -16.20 2.44 -4.14
CA THR A 126 -17.04 3.45 -4.78
C THR A 126 -16.23 4.69 -5.12
N LYS A 127 -15.37 5.16 -4.20
CA LYS A 127 -14.46 6.29 -4.43
C LYS A 127 -13.51 6.02 -5.60
N ALA A 128 -12.99 4.80 -5.70
CA ALA A 128 -12.12 4.38 -6.81
C ALA A 128 -12.78 4.46 -8.20
N ASN A 129 -14.11 4.51 -8.28
CA ASN A 129 -14.84 4.63 -9.54
C ASN A 129 -15.30 6.06 -9.83
N ALA A 130 -15.11 6.97 -8.88
CA ALA A 130 -15.56 8.35 -8.99
C ALA A 130 -14.39 9.25 -9.40
N LYS A 131 -14.53 9.88 -10.56
CA LYS A 131 -13.48 10.70 -11.20
C LYS A 131 -12.88 11.74 -10.26
N VAL A 132 -13.71 12.42 -9.46
CA VAL A 132 -13.27 13.47 -8.53
C VAL A 132 -12.21 12.99 -7.53
N TRP A 133 -12.35 11.77 -7.01
CA TRP A 133 -11.39 11.21 -6.04
C TRP A 133 -10.10 10.76 -6.73
N MET A 134 -10.22 10.16 -7.90
CA MET A 134 -9.07 9.71 -8.69
C MET A 134 -8.23 10.89 -9.22
N ASP A 135 -8.86 11.97 -9.67
CA ASP A 135 -8.18 13.18 -10.14
C ASP A 135 -7.28 13.78 -9.04
N SER A 136 -7.78 13.82 -7.79
CA SER A 136 -7.01 14.29 -6.64
C SER A 136 -5.75 13.45 -6.42
N VAL A 137 -5.91 12.13 -6.39
CA VAL A 137 -4.79 11.19 -6.23
C VAL A 137 -3.78 11.33 -7.36
N LEU A 138 -4.23 11.38 -8.61
CA LEU A 138 -3.37 11.54 -9.79
C LEU A 138 -2.58 12.85 -9.76
N ASN A 139 -3.19 13.95 -9.29
CA ASN A 139 -2.50 15.23 -9.14
C ASN A 139 -1.36 15.12 -8.12
N PHE A 140 -1.59 14.49 -6.97
CA PHE A 140 -0.52 14.25 -5.99
C PHE A 140 0.57 13.31 -6.53
N THR A 141 0.20 12.31 -7.32
CA THR A 141 1.17 11.43 -7.98
C THR A 141 2.07 12.19 -8.96
N LYS A 142 1.49 13.05 -9.82
CA LYS A 142 2.27 13.90 -10.74
C LYS A 142 3.25 14.79 -9.98
N LEU A 143 2.76 15.49 -8.95
CA LEU A 143 3.60 16.34 -8.10
C LEU A 143 4.73 15.57 -7.42
N PHE A 144 4.48 14.32 -7.01
CA PHE A 144 5.52 13.46 -6.45
C PHE A 144 6.64 13.22 -7.47
N HIS A 145 6.32 12.74 -8.67
CA HIS A 145 7.30 12.45 -9.72
C HIS A 145 8.03 13.70 -10.22
N GLU A 146 7.34 14.84 -10.33
CA GLU A 146 7.94 16.13 -10.67
C GLU A 146 8.95 16.58 -9.60
N ARG A 147 8.60 16.46 -8.32
CA ARG A 147 9.47 16.89 -7.20
C ARG A 147 10.68 15.99 -7.01
N THR A 148 10.54 14.69 -7.22
CA THR A 148 11.66 13.76 -7.11
C THR A 148 12.47 13.65 -8.40
N ASN A 149 11.94 14.16 -9.53
CA ASN A 149 12.54 14.04 -10.86
C ASN A 149 12.86 12.59 -11.23
N THR A 150 11.86 11.71 -11.07
CA THR A 150 12.00 10.24 -11.23
C THR A 150 10.80 9.65 -11.95
N ALA A 151 11.01 8.60 -12.75
CA ALA A 151 9.92 7.85 -13.37
C ALA A 151 9.18 6.96 -12.36
N PRO A 152 7.94 6.52 -12.68
CA PRO A 152 7.24 5.48 -11.94
C PRO A 152 7.99 4.14 -11.93
N LEU A 153 7.94 3.41 -10.81
CA LEU A 153 8.44 2.04 -10.76
C LEU A 153 7.68 1.18 -11.78
N SER A 154 8.39 0.38 -12.57
CA SER A 154 7.77 -0.49 -13.57
C SER A 154 6.69 -1.40 -13.00
N ARG A 155 5.58 -1.58 -13.74
CA ARG A 155 4.46 -2.47 -13.39
C ARG A 155 4.90 -3.89 -13.04
N ASN A 156 5.92 -4.38 -13.73
CA ASN A 156 6.40 -5.76 -13.64
C ASN A 156 7.29 -5.98 -12.41
N VAL A 157 7.64 -4.92 -11.69
CA VAL A 157 8.45 -5.00 -10.47
C VAL A 157 7.52 -4.99 -9.26
N TYR A 158 7.62 -6.04 -8.45
CA TYR A 158 6.99 -6.03 -7.14
C TYR A 158 7.80 -5.13 -6.21
N PRO A 159 7.15 -4.15 -5.55
CA PRO A 159 7.82 -3.27 -4.61
C PRO A 159 8.27 -4.03 -3.36
N TRP A 160 7.77 -5.26 -3.16
CA TRP A 160 7.93 -6.10 -1.97
C TRP A 160 8.80 -7.35 -2.17
N ASP A 161 9.48 -7.47 -3.30
CA ASP A 161 10.26 -8.66 -3.66
C ASP A 161 11.37 -8.97 -2.64
N TYR A 162 11.30 -10.12 -1.96
CA TYR A 162 12.26 -10.58 -0.94
C TYR A 162 13.70 -10.78 -1.45
N SER A 163 13.91 -10.78 -2.77
CA SER A 163 15.27 -10.76 -3.32
C SER A 163 15.99 -9.43 -3.06
N TYR A 164 15.25 -8.36 -2.75
CA TYR A 164 15.81 -7.04 -2.59
C TYR A 164 16.28 -6.78 -1.15
N LYS A 165 17.58 -6.54 -1.01
CA LYS A 165 18.24 -6.15 0.26
C LYS A 165 18.98 -4.83 0.06
N SER A 166 18.27 -3.71 0.07
CA SER A 166 18.91 -2.39 0.14
C SER A 166 19.13 -2.01 1.60
N LYS A 167 20.38 -2.19 2.04
CA LYS A 167 20.85 -1.60 3.29
C LYS A 167 21.13 -0.11 3.07
N LYS A 168 20.80 0.71 4.08
CA LYS A 168 21.23 2.10 4.15
C LYS A 168 22.76 2.15 4.02
N PRO A 169 23.36 3.07 3.24
CA PRO A 169 24.78 3.35 3.39
C PRO A 169 25.04 3.72 4.86
N ALA A 170 26.08 3.13 5.45
CA ALA A 170 26.51 3.40 6.82
C ALA A 170 26.89 4.87 7.00
#